data_AF-A0AAE9J9R6-F1
#
_entry.id   AF-A0AAE9J9R6-F1
#
_cell.length_a   1.000
_cell.length_b   1.000
_cell.length_c   1.000
_cell.angle_alpha   90.00
_cell.angle_beta   90.00
_cell.angle_gamma   90.00
#
_symmetry.space_group_name_H-M   'P 1'
#
loop_
_entity.id
_entity.type
_entity.pdbx_description
1 polymer ?
#
loop_
_entity_poly.entity_id
_entity_poly.type
_entity_poly.pdbx_seq_one_letter_code
_entity_poly.pdbx_strand_id
1 'polypeptide(L)'
;MKIAVVSGYGSLEPEMQIQLQNSLKWFQSSFLVEKSKTPVEIQDIYQRIPEYQKFSSILVQTPIHRQNMKFQDLKTLLEIADFTVFVVAQDPKKCQRDPDLLAEALPIVLVPDERPPLAMMSICLQNNPRHQNPSLDSRFFYDLFRHEILHGLGYGLIIDKSSITHKPSEKYIWNHSNGLGQPENRHFLDFDTFALEFTKKHFSCEKMKGVEADGERKNHLNEYIFGNELMTTHLEATGNIFSWISVGIIERTFNGPNQWYHINRTFISTEADQYSYGKKFGCDFLQKSCHDFIKITEKRSPTLNIAPFCSKNHNHMCYRIPSSEKLYKMSDKDCEMRRVIGAGIDKGGEQRRCPMIKHFPAKFEFFSCPPPPGG
;
A
#
# COMPACT_ATOMS: atom_id res chain seq x y z
N MET A 1 1.40 -13.70 15.01
CA MET A 1 1.96 -14.47 13.88
C MET A 1 3.46 -14.58 14.04
N LYS A 2 4.02 -15.79 14.12
CA LYS A 2 5.47 -16.01 14.12
C LYS A 2 5.97 -15.91 12.68
N ILE A 3 6.80 -14.91 12.40
CA ILE A 3 7.26 -14.60 11.04
C ILE A 3 8.78 -14.56 10.97
N ALA A 4 9.34 -15.00 9.85
CA ALA A 4 10.76 -14.89 9.57
C ALA A 4 11.03 -14.52 8.10
N VAL A 5 12.17 -13.90 7.85
CA VAL A 5 12.74 -13.69 6.52
C VAL A 5 14.04 -14.48 6.41
N VAL A 6 14.22 -15.18 5.29
CA VAL A 6 15.38 -15.99 4.98
C VAL A 6 16.04 -15.44 3.72
N SER A 7 17.36 -15.28 3.73
CA SER A 7 18.13 -14.80 2.58
C SER A 7 19.38 -15.65 2.39
N GLY A 8 19.53 -16.25 1.20
CA GLY A 8 20.80 -16.83 0.75
C GLY A 8 21.79 -15.78 0.21
N TYR A 9 21.35 -14.55 0.00
CA TYR A 9 22.12 -13.46 -0.60
C TYR A 9 22.83 -12.57 0.43
N GLY A 10 22.77 -12.95 1.71
CA GLY A 10 23.35 -12.17 2.81
C GLY A 10 22.42 -11.09 3.34
N SER A 11 23.01 -10.11 4.03
CA SER A 11 22.29 -9.00 4.64
C SER A 11 22.00 -7.89 3.63
N LEU A 12 20.87 -7.22 3.83
CA LEU A 12 20.58 -5.94 3.19
C LEU A 12 21.45 -4.84 3.78
N GLU A 13 21.37 -3.65 3.20
CA GLU A 13 21.95 -2.45 3.79
C GLU A 13 21.50 -2.29 5.25
N PRO A 14 22.35 -1.78 6.16
CA PRO A 14 22.09 -1.81 7.60
C PRO A 14 20.73 -1.24 8.01
N GLU A 15 20.31 -0.15 7.37
CA GLU A 15 19.03 0.48 7.67
C GLU A 15 17.83 -0.31 7.13
N MET A 16 17.89 -0.80 5.90
CA MET A 16 16.88 -1.73 5.36
C MET A 16 16.75 -2.94 6.27
N GLN A 17 17.86 -3.47 6.79
CA GLN A 17 17.82 -4.59 7.72
C GLN A 17 17.08 -4.23 9.03
N ILE A 18 17.35 -3.04 9.60
CA ILE A 18 16.66 -2.57 10.81
C ILE A 18 15.16 -2.42 10.54
N GLN A 19 14.78 -1.84 9.41
CA GLN A 19 13.39 -1.60 9.08
C GLN A 19 12.63 -2.87 8.69
N LEU A 20 13.31 -3.86 8.09
CA LEU A 20 12.79 -5.21 7.95
C LEU A 20 12.49 -5.80 9.33
N GLN A 21 13.40 -5.67 10.31
CA GLN A 21 13.16 -6.18 11.67
C GLN A 21 11.94 -5.54 12.32
N ASN A 22 11.83 -4.21 12.20
CA ASN A 22 10.69 -3.46 12.73
C ASN A 22 9.38 -3.89 12.06
N SER A 23 9.40 -4.15 10.75
CA SER A 23 8.25 -4.65 9.99
C SER A 23 7.81 -6.03 10.50
N LEU A 24 8.77 -6.94 10.72
CA LEU A 24 8.48 -8.26 11.29
C LEU A 24 7.87 -8.15 12.70
N LYS A 25 8.36 -7.25 13.55
CA LYS A 25 7.77 -6.99 14.88
C LYS A 25 6.33 -6.48 14.78
N TRP A 26 6.07 -5.60 13.82
CA TRP A 26 4.72 -5.10 13.54
C TRP A 26 3.81 -6.26 13.13
N PHE A 27 4.19 -7.09 12.16
CA PHE A 27 3.40 -8.27 11.77
C PHE A 27 3.15 -9.24 12.93
N GLN A 28 4.16 -9.49 13.77
CA GLN A 28 4.01 -10.37 14.92
C GLN A 28 2.94 -9.86 15.90
N SER A 29 2.82 -8.55 16.05
CA SER A 29 1.90 -7.89 16.99
C SER A 29 0.51 -7.64 16.38
N SER A 30 0.47 -7.41 15.07
CA SER A 30 -0.73 -7.02 14.32
C SER A 30 -1.54 -8.21 13.82
N PHE A 31 -0.91 -9.32 13.45
CA PHE A 31 -1.58 -10.45 12.81
C PHE A 31 -1.71 -11.63 13.76
N LEU A 32 -2.94 -12.11 13.91
CA LEU A 32 -3.31 -13.32 14.62
C LEU A 32 -3.67 -14.37 13.56
N VAL A 33 -3.06 -15.55 13.67
CA VAL A 33 -3.24 -16.66 12.73
C VAL A 33 -3.35 -17.95 13.49
N GLU A 34 -4.10 -18.88 12.95
CA GLU A 34 -4.03 -20.28 13.37
C GLU A 34 -2.80 -20.94 12.74
N LYS A 35 -2.15 -21.80 13.51
CA LYS A 35 -1.01 -22.58 13.01
C LYS A 35 -1.51 -23.52 11.91
N SER A 36 -0.80 -23.55 10.78
CA SER A 36 -1.11 -24.49 9.70
C SER A 36 -1.05 -25.93 10.21
N LYS A 37 -2.04 -26.74 9.81
CA LYS A 37 -2.04 -28.19 10.06
C LYS A 37 -1.08 -28.93 9.14
N THR A 38 -0.71 -28.31 8.03
CA THR A 38 0.26 -28.82 7.05
C THR A 38 1.59 -28.12 7.28
N PRO A 39 2.58 -28.76 7.93
CA PRO A 39 3.89 -28.16 8.16
C PRO A 39 4.61 -27.94 6.83
N VAL A 40 5.44 -26.90 6.77
CA VAL A 40 6.31 -26.64 5.62
C VAL A 40 7.56 -27.50 5.73
N GLU A 41 7.85 -28.27 4.70
CA GLU A 41 9.06 -29.07 4.60
C GLU A 41 10.13 -28.37 3.75
N ILE A 42 11.39 -28.75 3.96
CA ILE A 42 12.50 -28.25 3.13
C ILE A 42 12.29 -28.54 1.65
N GLN A 43 11.66 -29.68 1.34
CA GLN A 43 11.38 -30.08 -0.03
C GLN A 43 10.39 -29.12 -0.72
N ASP A 44 9.45 -28.51 0.03
CA ASP A 44 8.54 -27.49 -0.52
C ASP A 44 9.31 -26.28 -1.00
N ILE A 45 10.32 -25.86 -0.23
CA ILE A 45 11.21 -24.74 -0.59
C ILE A 45 11.99 -25.10 -1.86
N TYR A 46 12.56 -26.29 -1.94
CA TYR A 46 13.31 -26.73 -3.13
C TYR A 46 12.44 -26.86 -4.38
N GLN A 47 11.18 -27.22 -4.24
CA GLN A 47 10.26 -27.31 -5.37
C GLN A 47 9.75 -25.94 -5.82
N ARG A 48 9.44 -25.05 -4.88
CA ARG A 48 8.84 -23.74 -5.16
C ARG A 48 9.87 -22.64 -5.40
N ILE A 49 11.06 -22.77 -4.83
CA ILE A 49 12.18 -21.82 -4.92
C ILE A 49 13.49 -22.59 -5.17
N PRO A 50 13.66 -23.21 -6.36
CA PRO A 50 14.76 -24.15 -6.62
C PRO A 50 16.16 -23.59 -6.39
N GLU A 51 16.34 -22.28 -6.55
CA GLU A 51 17.63 -21.64 -6.32
C GLU A 51 18.15 -21.77 -4.88
N TYR A 52 17.27 -22.04 -3.90
CA TYR A 52 17.70 -22.25 -2.51
C TYR A 52 18.49 -23.54 -2.29
N GLN A 53 18.51 -24.46 -3.25
CA GLN A 53 19.37 -25.63 -3.23
C GLN A 53 20.86 -25.27 -3.26
N LYS A 54 21.24 -24.09 -3.78
CA LYS A 54 22.64 -23.68 -3.92
C LYS A 54 23.26 -23.14 -2.62
N PHE A 55 22.44 -22.81 -1.63
CA PHE A 55 22.91 -22.16 -0.40
C PHE A 55 23.14 -23.17 0.72
N SER A 56 24.38 -23.26 1.20
CA SER A 56 24.72 -24.05 2.40
C SER A 56 24.48 -23.26 3.70
N SER A 57 24.59 -21.93 3.65
CA SER A 57 24.35 -21.00 4.74
C SER A 57 23.36 -19.94 4.30
N ILE A 58 22.47 -19.55 5.21
CA ILE A 58 21.45 -18.53 5.02
C ILE A 58 21.46 -17.55 6.18
N LEU A 59 21.09 -16.31 5.89
CA LEU A 59 20.76 -15.32 6.90
C LEU A 59 19.28 -15.44 7.26
N VAL A 60 18.99 -15.67 8.53
CA VAL A 60 17.63 -15.67 9.06
C VAL A 60 17.42 -14.40 9.88
N GLN A 61 16.33 -13.70 9.60
CA GLN A 61 15.88 -12.56 10.38
C GLN A 61 14.47 -12.80 10.93
N THR A 62 14.32 -12.58 12.22
CA THR A 62 13.07 -12.66 12.97
C THR A 62 12.80 -11.30 13.63
N PRO A 63 11.64 -11.10 14.26
CA PRO A 63 11.35 -9.89 15.03
C PRO A 63 12.40 -9.55 16.10
N ILE A 64 13.12 -10.54 16.64
CA ILE A 64 14.05 -10.34 17.77
C ILE A 64 15.50 -10.64 17.44
N HIS A 65 15.76 -11.53 16.48
CA HIS A 65 17.11 -12.03 16.20
C HIS A 65 17.43 -12.00 14.71
N ARG A 66 18.72 -11.82 14.43
CA ARG A 66 19.32 -11.97 13.10
C ARG A 66 20.54 -12.87 13.26
N GLN A 67 20.60 -13.96 12.52
CA GLN A 67 21.70 -14.92 12.62
C GLN A 67 21.93 -15.66 11.31
N ASN A 68 23.18 -16.05 11.08
CA ASN A 68 23.50 -17.02 10.04
C ASN A 68 23.16 -18.43 10.55
N MET A 69 22.61 -19.25 9.68
CA MET A 69 22.17 -20.61 9.97
C MET A 69 22.53 -21.51 8.79
N LYS A 70 22.88 -22.78 9.05
CA LYS A 70 23.02 -23.75 7.95
C LYS A 70 21.64 -24.02 7.37
N PHE A 71 21.52 -24.13 6.05
CA PHE A 71 20.22 -24.32 5.43
C PHE A 71 19.51 -25.60 5.94
N GLN A 72 20.25 -26.64 6.31
CA GLN A 72 19.69 -27.88 6.87
C GLN A 72 19.00 -27.67 8.24
N ASP A 73 19.43 -26.68 9.02
CA ASP A 73 18.86 -26.37 10.33
C ASP A 73 17.56 -25.53 10.22
N LEU A 74 17.19 -25.13 8.99
CA LEU A 74 15.98 -24.35 8.72
C LEU A 74 14.69 -25.10 9.11
N LYS A 75 14.73 -26.43 9.16
CA LYS A 75 13.56 -27.26 9.56
C LYS A 75 12.95 -26.80 10.88
N THR A 76 13.78 -26.57 11.90
CA THR A 76 13.32 -26.11 13.22
C THR A 76 12.63 -24.75 13.15
N LEU A 77 13.10 -23.86 12.27
CA LEU A 77 12.46 -22.56 12.05
C LEU A 77 11.08 -22.73 11.38
N LEU A 78 10.97 -23.60 10.38
CA LEU A 78 9.72 -23.84 9.65
C LEU A 78 8.64 -24.47 10.55
N GLU A 79 9.05 -25.36 11.47
CA GLU A 79 8.14 -25.95 12.46
C GLU A 79 7.52 -24.88 13.36
N ILE A 80 8.27 -23.84 13.74
CA ILE A 80 7.77 -22.78 14.62
C ILE A 80 7.11 -21.61 13.87
N ALA A 81 7.57 -21.28 12.67
CA ALA A 81 7.10 -20.12 11.92
C ALA A 81 5.69 -20.35 11.33
N ASP A 82 4.85 -19.34 11.42
CA ASP A 82 3.53 -19.33 10.77
C ASP A 82 3.62 -18.85 9.32
N PHE A 83 4.64 -18.04 9.02
CA PHE A 83 4.89 -17.48 7.70
C PHE A 83 6.38 -17.20 7.50
N THR A 84 6.93 -17.59 6.34
CA THR A 84 8.35 -17.36 6.01
C THR A 84 8.50 -16.70 4.64
N VAL A 85 9.26 -15.61 4.59
CA VAL A 85 9.59 -14.90 3.34
C VAL A 85 11.00 -15.26 2.91
N PHE A 86 11.16 -15.71 1.67
CA PHE A 86 12.45 -16.04 1.08
C PHE A 86 12.89 -14.94 0.13
N VAL A 87 14.06 -14.35 0.39
CA VAL A 87 14.66 -13.38 -0.52
C VAL A 87 15.23 -14.13 -1.73
N VAL A 88 14.75 -13.80 -2.93
CA VAL A 88 15.17 -14.45 -4.17
C VAL A 88 15.99 -13.52 -5.05
N ALA A 89 16.75 -14.08 -5.99
CA ALA A 89 17.43 -13.27 -7.00
C ALA A 89 16.40 -12.48 -7.82
N GLN A 90 16.66 -11.19 -7.97
CA GLN A 90 15.87 -10.33 -8.83
C GLN A 90 16.34 -10.42 -10.28
N ASP A 91 15.41 -10.34 -11.24
CA ASP A 91 15.75 -10.17 -12.67
C ASP A 91 16.33 -8.77 -12.92
N PRO A 92 17.62 -8.63 -13.27
CA PRO A 92 18.24 -7.33 -13.50
C PRO A 92 17.58 -6.54 -14.63
N LYS A 93 17.04 -7.23 -15.66
CA LYS A 93 16.32 -6.58 -16.77
C LYS A 93 15.00 -6.00 -16.31
N LYS A 94 14.40 -6.54 -15.25
CA LYS A 94 13.16 -6.01 -14.68
C LYS A 94 13.44 -4.70 -13.95
N CYS A 95 14.43 -4.66 -13.06
CA CYS A 95 14.81 -3.42 -12.38
C CYS A 95 15.25 -2.30 -13.33
N GLN A 96 15.93 -2.64 -14.43
CA GLN A 96 16.33 -1.66 -15.44
C GLN A 96 15.14 -1.11 -16.23
N ARG A 97 14.11 -1.93 -16.48
CA ARG A 97 12.89 -1.51 -17.20
C ARG A 97 11.95 -0.71 -16.33
N ASP A 98 11.99 -0.94 -15.02
CA ASP A 98 11.15 -0.28 -14.03
C ASP A 98 12.02 0.35 -12.94
N PRO A 99 12.50 1.59 -13.14
CA PRO A 99 13.40 2.26 -12.20
C PRO A 99 12.74 2.59 -10.86
N ASP A 100 11.39 2.57 -10.79
CA ASP A 100 10.63 2.84 -9.58
C ASP A 100 10.34 1.55 -8.77
N LEU A 101 10.57 0.37 -9.37
CA LEU A 101 10.47 -0.92 -8.68
C LEU A 101 11.65 -1.10 -7.73
N LEU A 102 11.39 -1.05 -6.42
CA LEU A 102 12.39 -1.35 -5.40
C LEU A 102 12.31 -2.78 -4.88
N ALA A 103 11.10 -3.30 -4.68
CA ALA A 103 10.89 -4.67 -4.24
C ALA A 103 9.59 -5.21 -4.80
N GLU A 104 9.44 -6.53 -4.79
CA GLU A 104 8.20 -7.21 -5.05
C GLU A 104 8.12 -8.48 -4.22
N ALA A 105 6.92 -8.86 -3.79
CA ALA A 105 6.68 -10.13 -3.15
C ALA A 105 5.43 -10.84 -3.64
N LEU A 106 5.49 -12.17 -3.60
CA LEU A 106 4.43 -13.06 -4.05
C LEU A 106 4.26 -14.22 -3.08
N PRO A 107 3.03 -14.64 -2.76
CA PRO A 107 2.81 -15.79 -1.91
C PRO A 107 3.19 -17.08 -2.63
N ILE A 108 3.43 -18.11 -1.84
CA ILE A 108 3.57 -19.48 -2.28
C ILE A 108 2.54 -20.30 -1.50
N VAL A 109 1.50 -20.74 -2.21
CA VAL A 109 0.45 -21.61 -1.67
C VAL A 109 0.89 -23.06 -1.82
N LEU A 110 0.90 -23.79 -0.71
CA LEU A 110 1.24 -25.22 -0.69
C LEU A 110 0.00 -26.10 -0.78
N VAL A 111 -1.06 -25.73 -0.06
CA VAL A 111 -2.35 -26.42 -0.06
C VAL A 111 -3.40 -25.47 -0.66
N PRO A 112 -4.18 -25.91 -1.66
CA PRO A 112 -5.30 -25.12 -2.18
C PRO A 112 -6.21 -24.66 -1.06
N ASP A 113 -6.78 -23.47 -1.19
CA ASP A 113 -7.74 -22.91 -0.23
C ASP A 113 -7.18 -22.72 1.20
N GLU A 114 -5.87 -22.79 1.37
CA GLU A 114 -5.21 -22.47 2.64
C GLU A 114 -4.38 -21.20 2.53
N ARG A 115 -4.17 -20.58 3.70
CA ARG A 115 -3.31 -19.41 3.86
C ARG A 115 -1.90 -19.71 3.33
N PRO A 116 -1.28 -18.82 2.55
CA PRO A 116 0.12 -18.98 2.15
C PRO A 116 1.03 -19.10 3.38
N PRO A 117 1.76 -20.22 3.55
CA PRO A 117 2.76 -20.33 4.61
C PRO A 117 4.11 -19.74 4.20
N LEU A 118 4.30 -19.51 2.90
CA LEU A 118 5.54 -19.05 2.29
C LEU A 118 5.30 -17.86 1.38
N ALA A 119 6.32 -17.03 1.18
CA ALA A 119 6.38 -16.06 0.10
C ALA A 119 7.81 -15.94 -0.43
N MET A 120 7.93 -15.48 -1.67
CA MET A 120 9.17 -14.99 -2.24
C MET A 120 9.16 -13.47 -2.29
N MET A 121 10.30 -12.86 -2.04
CA MET A 121 10.50 -11.42 -2.16
C MET A 121 11.79 -11.16 -2.91
N SER A 122 11.78 -10.26 -3.87
CA SER A 122 12.97 -9.84 -4.60
C SER A 122 13.14 -8.33 -4.50
N ILE A 123 14.40 -7.86 -4.50
CA ILE A 123 14.75 -6.47 -4.18
C ILE A 123 15.72 -5.94 -5.25
N CYS A 124 15.33 -4.84 -5.89
CA CYS A 124 16.13 -4.06 -6.84
C CYS A 124 16.98 -3.01 -6.11
N LEU A 125 18.05 -3.43 -5.41
CA LEU A 125 18.89 -2.51 -4.63
C LEU A 125 19.48 -1.34 -5.44
N GLN A 126 19.69 -1.51 -6.74
CA GLN A 126 20.14 -0.43 -7.63
C GLN A 126 19.12 0.72 -7.74
N ASN A 127 17.83 0.43 -7.54
CA ASN A 127 16.72 1.38 -7.57
C ASN A 127 16.46 1.98 -6.18
N ASN A 128 17.38 1.82 -5.23
CA ASN A 128 17.26 2.40 -3.89
C ASN A 128 17.09 3.94 -4.01
N PRO A 129 15.94 4.50 -3.58
CA PRO A 129 15.65 5.92 -3.74
C PRO A 129 16.61 6.82 -2.96
N ARG A 130 17.34 6.27 -1.97
CA ARG A 130 18.39 7.01 -1.26
C ARG A 130 19.59 7.36 -2.11
N HIS A 131 19.83 6.65 -3.21
CA HIS A 131 20.86 7.04 -4.17
C HIS A 131 20.60 8.44 -4.75
N GLN A 132 19.33 8.85 -4.85
CA GLN A 132 18.91 10.16 -5.35
C GLN A 132 18.51 11.13 -4.24
N ASN A 133 17.96 10.60 -3.14
CA ASN A 133 17.54 11.38 -1.97
C ASN A 133 18.16 10.81 -0.67
N PRO A 134 19.42 11.16 -0.35
CA PRO A 134 20.09 10.65 0.84
C PRO A 134 19.39 11.00 2.16
N SER A 135 18.52 12.02 2.19
CA SER A 135 17.74 12.42 3.36
C SER A 135 16.34 11.79 3.43
N LEU A 136 16.04 10.80 2.57
CA LEU A 136 14.79 10.05 2.65
C LEU A 136 14.65 9.38 4.02
N ASP A 137 13.51 9.57 4.68
CA ASP A 137 13.24 8.94 5.98
C ASP A 137 13.35 7.42 5.87
N SER A 138 14.08 6.82 6.81
CA SER A 138 14.21 5.37 6.99
C SER A 138 12.85 4.65 7.06
N ARG A 139 11.80 5.34 7.53
CA ARG A 139 10.42 4.82 7.56
C ARG A 139 9.94 4.36 6.19
N PHE A 140 10.46 4.92 5.10
CA PHE A 140 10.14 4.44 3.75
C PHE A 140 10.39 2.94 3.60
N PHE A 141 11.52 2.42 4.09
CA PHE A 141 11.81 0.98 4.02
C PHE A 141 10.93 0.15 4.96
N TYR A 142 10.50 0.73 6.08
CA TYR A 142 9.55 0.08 6.98
C TYR A 142 8.20 -0.13 6.27
N ASP A 143 7.70 0.89 5.59
CA ASP A 143 6.46 0.79 4.84
C ASP A 143 6.63 -0.14 3.61
N LEU A 144 7.78 -0.08 2.92
CA LEU A 144 8.11 -1.00 1.82
C LEU A 144 8.01 -2.46 2.24
N PHE A 145 8.72 -2.87 3.30
CA PHE A 145 8.68 -4.27 3.72
C PHE A 145 7.29 -4.69 4.19
N ARG A 146 6.52 -3.80 4.81
CA ARG A 146 5.13 -4.10 5.17
C ARG A 146 4.25 -4.29 3.94
N HIS A 147 4.38 -3.41 2.96
CA HIS A 147 3.68 -3.50 1.68
C HIS A 147 3.95 -4.83 0.98
N GLU A 148 5.23 -5.18 0.80
CA GLU A 148 5.59 -6.43 0.13
C GLU A 148 5.18 -7.67 0.93
N ILE A 149 5.40 -7.67 2.24
CA ILE A 149 4.99 -8.81 3.07
C ILE A 149 3.45 -8.96 3.05
N LEU A 150 2.67 -7.88 2.97
CA LEU A 150 1.22 -7.96 2.78
C LEU A 150 0.86 -8.66 1.46
N HIS A 151 1.55 -8.38 0.35
CA HIS A 151 1.39 -9.16 -0.88
C HIS A 151 1.75 -10.63 -0.69
N GLY A 152 2.85 -10.93 0.01
CA GLY A 152 3.24 -12.29 0.36
C GLY A 152 2.21 -13.03 1.23
N LEU A 153 1.47 -12.32 2.08
CA LEU A 153 0.36 -12.86 2.88
C LEU A 153 -0.93 -13.03 2.07
N GLY A 154 -0.98 -12.39 0.90
CA GLY A 154 -2.04 -12.54 -0.06
C GLY A 154 -2.91 -11.31 -0.28
N TYR A 155 -2.47 -10.15 0.17
CA TYR A 155 -3.14 -8.90 -0.14
C TYR A 155 -3.23 -8.70 -1.65
N GLY A 156 -4.45 -8.50 -2.16
CA GLY A 156 -4.66 -8.26 -3.59
C GLY A 156 -4.32 -9.46 -4.48
N LEU A 157 -4.39 -10.70 -3.96
CA LEU A 157 -4.08 -11.87 -4.76
C LEU A 157 -5.03 -12.09 -5.92
N ILE A 158 -4.39 -12.42 -7.03
CA ILE A 158 -4.97 -12.99 -8.24
C ILE A 158 -5.24 -14.47 -7.98
N ILE A 159 -6.14 -14.78 -7.04
CA ILE A 159 -6.71 -16.13 -6.96
C ILE A 159 -7.69 -16.26 -8.11
N ASP A 160 -7.79 -17.47 -8.68
CA ASP A 160 -8.68 -17.82 -9.77
C ASP A 160 -10.01 -17.07 -9.61
N LYS A 161 -10.33 -16.23 -10.62
CA LYS A 161 -11.53 -15.38 -10.71
C LYS A 161 -12.80 -16.24 -10.84
N SER A 162 -12.81 -17.44 -10.26
CA SER A 162 -14.02 -18.12 -9.86
C SER A 162 -14.96 -17.08 -9.24
N SER A 163 -16.19 -17.10 -9.70
CA SER A 163 -17.19 -16.03 -9.59
C SER A 163 -17.60 -15.64 -8.16
N ILE A 164 -16.88 -16.09 -7.13
CA ILE A 164 -17.21 -15.94 -5.72
C ILE A 164 -16.94 -14.51 -5.23
N THR A 165 -15.87 -13.85 -5.68
CA THR A 165 -15.47 -12.53 -5.17
C THR A 165 -15.17 -11.49 -6.25
N HIS A 166 -15.32 -11.86 -7.53
CA HIS A 166 -15.07 -10.95 -8.64
C HIS A 166 -16.06 -9.77 -8.63
N LYS A 167 -15.51 -8.55 -8.55
CA LYS A 167 -16.27 -7.33 -8.86
C LYS A 167 -16.02 -6.84 -10.29
N PRO A 168 -17.08 -6.62 -11.09
CA PRO A 168 -16.92 -6.13 -12.46
C PRO A 168 -16.43 -4.69 -12.47
N SER A 169 -15.56 -4.38 -13.42
CA SER A 169 -15.09 -3.02 -13.70
C SER A 169 -16.24 -2.14 -14.18
N GLU A 170 -16.13 -0.82 -13.95
CA GLU A 170 -17.13 0.15 -14.38
C GLU A 170 -16.53 1.18 -15.34
N LYS A 171 -17.28 1.51 -16.40
CA LYS A 171 -16.95 2.62 -17.30
C LYS A 171 -17.40 3.95 -16.72
N TYR A 172 -16.57 4.97 -16.82
CA TYR A 172 -16.93 6.34 -16.47
C TYR A 172 -16.24 7.34 -17.39
N ILE A 173 -16.60 8.62 -17.29
CA ILE A 173 -15.94 9.69 -18.03
C ILE A 173 -15.03 10.45 -17.08
N TRP A 174 -13.75 10.53 -17.41
CA TRP A 174 -12.77 11.37 -16.75
C TRP A 174 -12.68 12.73 -17.47
N ASN A 175 -13.09 13.80 -16.78
CA ASN A 175 -13.01 15.14 -17.33
C ASN A 175 -11.67 15.82 -16.99
N HIS A 176 -11.01 16.33 -18.02
CA HIS A 176 -9.77 17.09 -17.91
C HIS A 176 -10.01 18.56 -17.53
N SER A 177 -8.91 19.28 -17.30
CA SER A 177 -8.95 20.71 -16.96
C SER A 177 -9.67 21.56 -18.03
N ASN A 178 -9.47 21.22 -19.31
CA ASN A 178 -10.08 21.85 -20.48
C ASN A 178 -11.57 21.50 -20.68
N GLY A 179 -12.13 20.62 -19.84
CA GLY A 179 -13.53 20.19 -19.92
C GLY A 179 -13.79 19.07 -20.93
N LEU A 180 -12.78 18.57 -21.63
CA LEU A 180 -12.89 17.38 -22.47
C LEU A 180 -12.97 16.14 -21.57
N GLY A 181 -13.93 15.27 -21.87
CA GLY A 181 -14.13 13.99 -21.20
C GLY A 181 -13.49 12.84 -21.98
N GLN A 182 -12.82 11.93 -21.28
CA GLN A 182 -12.33 10.69 -21.86
C GLN A 182 -12.97 9.46 -21.18
N PRO A 183 -13.39 8.43 -21.94
CA PRO A 183 -13.86 7.19 -21.36
C PRO A 183 -12.75 6.46 -20.60
N GLU A 184 -13.06 6.03 -19.39
CA GLU A 184 -12.14 5.32 -18.49
C GLU A 184 -12.81 4.10 -17.87
N ASN A 185 -11.98 3.16 -17.44
CA ASN A 185 -12.41 2.02 -16.64
C ASN A 185 -11.88 2.18 -15.21
N ARG A 186 -12.77 2.08 -14.23
CA ARG A 186 -12.39 1.88 -12.83
C ARG A 186 -12.50 0.40 -12.49
N HIS A 187 -11.53 -0.10 -11.75
CA HIS A 187 -11.48 -1.47 -11.27
C HIS A 187 -11.74 -1.49 -9.78
N PHE A 188 -12.28 -2.59 -9.26
CA PHE A 188 -12.50 -2.75 -7.81
C PHE A 188 -11.68 -3.93 -7.31
N LEU A 189 -11.12 -3.78 -6.11
CA LEU A 189 -10.46 -4.88 -5.41
C LEU A 189 -11.44 -6.04 -5.22
N ASP A 190 -10.91 -7.25 -5.32
CA ASP A 190 -11.64 -8.44 -4.90
C ASP A 190 -11.62 -8.52 -3.36
N PHE A 191 -12.52 -9.30 -2.76
CA PHE A 191 -12.66 -9.46 -1.29
C PHE A 191 -12.99 -8.17 -0.50
N ASP A 192 -13.44 -7.11 -1.18
CA ASP A 192 -13.63 -5.79 -0.58
C ASP A 192 -14.87 -5.63 0.29
N THR A 193 -15.67 -6.67 0.53
CA THR A 193 -16.95 -6.56 1.26
C THR A 193 -16.85 -5.85 2.61
N PHE A 194 -15.89 -6.22 3.46
CA PHE A 194 -15.66 -5.56 4.74
C PHE A 194 -14.97 -4.21 4.58
N ALA A 195 -13.98 -4.14 3.69
CA ALA A 195 -13.29 -2.89 3.38
C ALA A 195 -14.27 -1.81 2.92
N LEU A 196 -15.27 -2.16 2.12
CA LEU A 196 -16.28 -1.26 1.58
C LEU A 196 -17.07 -0.55 2.70
N GLU A 197 -17.38 -1.22 3.81
CA GLU A 197 -18.05 -0.56 4.95
C GLU A 197 -17.16 0.52 5.56
N PHE A 198 -15.88 0.22 5.80
CA PHE A 198 -14.91 1.20 6.28
C PHE A 198 -14.71 2.33 5.29
N THR A 199 -14.64 2.03 4.00
CA THR A 199 -14.45 3.01 2.93
C THR A 199 -15.65 3.94 2.79
N LYS A 200 -16.89 3.41 2.80
CA LYS A 200 -18.12 4.22 2.77
C LYS A 200 -18.17 5.21 3.92
N LYS A 201 -17.87 4.73 5.14
CA LYS A 201 -17.83 5.57 6.35
C LYS A 201 -16.71 6.61 6.29
N HIS A 202 -15.53 6.25 5.79
CA HIS A 202 -14.38 7.15 5.70
C HIS A 202 -14.66 8.31 4.75
N PHE A 203 -15.19 8.02 3.56
CA PHE A 203 -15.48 9.05 2.55
C PHE A 203 -16.86 9.69 2.70
N SER A 204 -17.74 9.20 3.58
CA SER A 204 -19.16 9.61 3.64
C SER A 204 -19.90 9.40 2.31
N CYS A 205 -19.74 8.23 1.69
CA CYS A 205 -20.41 7.89 0.43
C CYS A 205 -21.07 6.51 0.45
N GLU A 206 -22.37 6.45 0.75
CA GLU A 206 -23.10 5.17 0.79
C GLU A 206 -23.28 4.49 -0.59
N LYS A 207 -23.12 5.26 -1.68
CA LYS A 207 -23.32 4.80 -3.06
C LYS A 207 -22.10 4.10 -3.67
N MET A 208 -21.03 3.87 -2.89
CA MET A 208 -19.87 3.13 -3.38
C MET A 208 -20.24 1.69 -3.76
N LYS A 209 -19.79 1.26 -4.95
CA LYS A 209 -20.01 -0.10 -5.46
C LYS A 209 -18.90 -1.08 -5.06
N GLY A 210 -17.72 -0.56 -4.75
CA GLY A 210 -16.56 -1.31 -4.32
C GLY A 210 -15.40 -0.40 -3.93
N VAL A 211 -14.34 -1.00 -3.42
CA VAL A 211 -13.07 -0.33 -3.09
C VAL A 211 -12.22 -0.26 -4.36
N GLU A 212 -11.91 0.94 -4.82
CA GLU A 212 -11.27 1.15 -6.13
C GLU A 212 -9.81 0.64 -6.14
N ALA A 213 -9.48 -0.14 -7.16
CA ALA A 213 -8.13 -0.63 -7.40
C ALA A 213 -7.38 0.29 -8.36
N ASP A 214 -6.05 0.30 -8.27
CA ASP A 214 -5.22 1.11 -9.16
C ASP A 214 -5.33 0.65 -10.63
N GLY A 215 -5.49 -0.65 -10.88
CA GLY A 215 -5.61 -1.18 -12.23
C GLY A 215 -6.27 -2.55 -12.31
N GLU A 216 -6.27 -3.12 -13.51
CA GLU A 216 -6.92 -4.41 -13.82
C GLU A 216 -6.37 -5.59 -13.00
N ARG A 217 -5.12 -5.49 -12.56
CA ARG A 217 -4.50 -6.50 -11.69
C ARG A 217 -5.12 -6.57 -10.30
N LYS A 218 -5.81 -5.52 -9.86
CA LYS A 218 -6.53 -5.45 -8.57
C LYS A 218 -5.67 -5.83 -7.36
N ASN A 219 -4.37 -5.55 -7.41
CA ASN A 219 -3.44 -5.86 -6.34
C ASN A 219 -3.19 -4.67 -5.40
N HIS A 220 -3.39 -3.44 -5.86
CA HIS A 220 -3.20 -2.22 -5.06
C HIS A 220 -4.49 -1.41 -4.97
N LEU A 221 -4.60 -0.64 -3.88
CA LEU A 221 -5.55 0.45 -3.77
C LEU A 221 -5.21 1.54 -4.79
N ASN A 222 -6.23 2.16 -5.36
CA ASN A 222 -6.06 3.28 -6.27
C ASN A 222 -5.35 4.46 -5.58
N GLU A 223 -4.13 4.78 -6.01
CA GLU A 223 -3.32 5.82 -5.36
C GLU A 223 -4.02 7.18 -5.34
N TYR A 224 -4.78 7.51 -6.38
CA TYR A 224 -5.51 8.77 -6.45
C TYR A 224 -6.59 8.88 -5.36
N ILE A 225 -7.34 7.80 -5.12
CA ILE A 225 -8.41 7.75 -4.13
C ILE A 225 -7.87 7.58 -2.70
N PHE A 226 -6.79 6.82 -2.53
CA PHE A 226 -6.32 6.37 -1.22
C PHE A 226 -5.01 7.04 -0.76
N GLY A 227 -4.27 7.71 -1.63
CA GLY A 227 -3.10 8.53 -1.27
C GLY A 227 -2.04 7.74 -0.51
N ASN A 228 -1.73 8.21 0.71
CA ASN A 228 -0.73 7.61 1.60
C ASN A 228 -1.21 6.37 2.36
N GLU A 229 -2.17 5.62 1.81
CA GLU A 229 -2.52 4.30 2.32
C GLU A 229 -1.39 3.31 1.98
N LEU A 230 -1.03 2.43 2.91
CA LEU A 230 0.10 1.51 2.77
C LEU A 230 0.05 0.63 1.51
N MET A 231 -1.14 0.27 1.02
CA MET A 231 -1.33 -0.63 -0.12
C MET A 231 -1.65 0.09 -1.44
N THR A 232 -1.31 1.37 -1.56
CA THR A 232 -1.27 2.06 -2.86
C THR A 232 0.04 1.74 -3.61
N THR A 233 0.09 2.05 -4.90
CA THR A 233 1.27 1.80 -5.76
C THR A 233 2.48 2.66 -5.43
N HIS A 234 2.30 3.76 -4.71
CA HIS A 234 3.36 4.72 -4.44
C HIS A 234 3.47 4.96 -2.93
N LEU A 235 4.63 4.59 -2.37
CA LEU A 235 4.92 4.85 -0.97
C LEU A 235 5.40 6.29 -0.79
N GLU A 236 4.63 7.06 -0.02
CA GLU A 236 4.98 8.43 0.28
C GLU A 236 6.24 8.49 1.16
N ALA A 237 7.18 9.37 0.81
CA ALA A 237 8.42 9.60 1.56
C ALA A 237 8.18 10.05 3.01
N THR A 238 7.02 10.65 3.27
CA THR A 238 6.61 11.13 4.60
C THR A 238 5.97 10.02 5.46
N GLY A 239 5.73 8.84 4.87
CA GLY A 239 5.18 7.66 5.52
C GLY A 239 3.76 7.33 5.07
N ASN A 240 3.44 6.05 5.15
CA ASN A 240 2.14 5.49 4.77
C ASN A 240 1.42 4.93 5.99
N ILE A 241 0.11 4.71 5.85
CA ILE A 241 -0.78 4.29 6.93
C ILE A 241 -1.48 3.00 6.52
N PHE A 242 -1.34 1.95 7.32
CA PHE A 242 -2.19 0.77 7.22
C PHE A 242 -3.55 1.07 7.85
N SER A 243 -4.54 1.36 7.01
CA SER A 243 -5.85 1.85 7.42
C SER A 243 -6.84 0.70 7.70
N TRP A 244 -8.00 1.06 8.27
CA TRP A 244 -9.12 0.12 8.40
C TRP A 244 -9.63 -0.44 7.07
N ILE A 245 -9.33 0.22 5.95
CA ILE A 245 -9.66 -0.24 4.60
C ILE A 245 -8.82 -1.47 4.26
N SER A 246 -7.49 -1.36 4.39
CA SER A 246 -6.57 -2.48 4.17
C SER A 246 -6.72 -3.61 5.20
N VAL A 247 -7.08 -3.28 6.45
CA VAL A 247 -7.52 -4.30 7.43
C VAL A 247 -8.71 -5.09 6.90
N GLY A 248 -9.74 -4.41 6.39
CA GLY A 248 -10.93 -5.05 5.83
C GLY A 248 -10.62 -5.93 4.62
N ILE A 249 -9.65 -5.56 3.78
CA ILE A 249 -9.19 -6.38 2.66
C ILE A 249 -8.50 -7.63 3.19
N ILE A 250 -7.45 -7.51 4.00
CA ILE A 250 -6.63 -8.65 4.41
C ILE A 250 -7.38 -9.64 5.31
N GLU A 251 -8.29 -9.17 6.16
CA GLU A 251 -9.17 -10.04 6.96
C GLU A 251 -10.15 -10.84 6.07
N ARG A 252 -10.48 -10.33 4.88
CA ARG A 252 -11.36 -11.00 3.93
C ARG A 252 -10.61 -11.67 2.78
N THR A 253 -9.28 -11.61 2.75
CA THR A 253 -8.46 -12.41 1.85
C THR A 253 -8.45 -13.86 2.34
N PHE A 254 -9.15 -14.73 1.62
CA PHE A 254 -9.06 -16.18 1.78
C PHE A 254 -9.49 -16.86 0.49
N ASN A 255 -9.07 -18.10 0.32
CA ASN A 255 -9.63 -19.01 -0.66
C ASN A 255 -10.19 -20.19 0.15
N GLY A 256 -11.41 -20.64 -0.10
CA GLY A 256 -12.09 -21.64 0.73
C GLY A 256 -13.06 -21.09 1.80
N PRO A 257 -13.41 -21.88 2.84
CA PRO A 257 -14.47 -21.50 3.79
C PRO A 257 -13.98 -20.65 4.97
N ASN A 258 -12.67 -20.62 5.25
CA ASN A 258 -12.12 -20.08 6.48
C ASN A 258 -11.33 -18.78 6.23
N GLN A 259 -11.52 -17.80 7.11
CA GLN A 259 -10.71 -16.60 7.16
C GLN A 259 -9.26 -16.93 7.53
N TRP A 260 -8.29 -16.37 6.80
CA TRP A 260 -6.87 -16.65 7.02
C TRP A 260 -6.24 -15.86 8.17
N TYR A 261 -6.69 -14.62 8.37
CA TYR A 261 -6.06 -13.66 9.27
C TYR A 261 -7.10 -12.96 10.15
N HIS A 262 -6.80 -12.83 11.43
CA HIS A 262 -7.46 -11.87 12.31
C HIS A 262 -6.47 -10.76 12.66
N ILE A 263 -6.93 -9.51 12.65
CA ILE A 263 -6.09 -8.37 12.98
C ILE A 263 -6.30 -7.98 14.44
N ASN A 264 -5.20 -7.76 15.15
CA ASN A 264 -5.20 -7.21 16.51
C ASN A 264 -5.63 -5.73 16.46
N ARG A 265 -6.95 -5.51 16.56
CA ARG A 265 -7.58 -4.19 16.45
C ARG A 265 -7.04 -3.18 17.46
N THR A 266 -6.71 -3.62 18.68
CA THR A 266 -6.15 -2.75 19.74
C THR A 266 -4.77 -2.23 19.37
N PHE A 267 -3.92 -3.08 18.79
CA PHE A 267 -2.59 -2.67 18.35
C PHE A 267 -2.69 -1.73 17.14
N ILE A 268 -3.50 -2.13 16.15
CA ILE A 268 -3.61 -1.43 14.86
C ILE A 268 -4.35 -0.09 14.95
N SER A 269 -5.31 0.10 15.87
CA SER A 269 -6.09 1.33 15.95
C SER A 269 -5.22 2.58 16.08
N THR A 270 -4.10 2.48 16.80
CA THR A 270 -3.13 3.58 16.96
C THR A 270 -2.59 4.11 15.63
N GLU A 271 -2.48 3.28 14.60
CA GLU A 271 -2.08 3.64 13.25
C GLU A 271 -3.30 3.89 12.35
N ALA A 272 -4.24 2.95 12.29
CA ALA A 272 -5.35 2.97 11.35
C ALA A 272 -6.29 4.17 11.55
N ASP A 273 -6.50 4.64 12.79
CA ASP A 273 -7.36 5.79 13.08
C ASP A 273 -6.77 7.12 12.61
N GLN A 274 -5.47 7.15 12.31
CA GLN A 274 -4.76 8.35 11.83
C GLN A 274 -4.98 8.59 10.34
N TYR A 275 -5.53 7.62 9.60
CA TYR A 275 -5.79 7.77 8.18
C TYR A 275 -6.86 8.84 7.92
N SER A 276 -6.48 9.91 7.22
CA SER A 276 -7.31 11.10 7.01
C SER A 276 -7.47 11.52 5.54
N TYR A 277 -6.74 10.88 4.62
CA TYR A 277 -6.77 11.22 3.20
C TYR A 277 -8.19 11.13 2.62
N GLY A 278 -8.70 12.23 2.06
CA GLY A 278 -10.05 12.32 1.48
C GLY A 278 -11.22 12.07 2.44
N LYS A 279 -10.98 12.07 3.76
CA LYS A 279 -12.01 11.78 4.76
C LYS A 279 -13.20 12.74 4.64
N LYS A 280 -14.41 12.19 4.54
CA LYS A 280 -15.70 12.89 4.37
C LYS A 280 -15.87 13.68 3.05
N PHE A 281 -15.08 13.40 2.02
CA PHE A 281 -15.17 14.14 0.74
C PHE A 281 -16.42 13.83 -0.09
N GLY A 282 -17.16 12.79 0.27
CA GLY A 282 -18.41 12.39 -0.35
C GLY A 282 -18.21 11.68 -1.70
N CYS A 283 -19.33 11.36 -2.34
CA CYS A 283 -19.33 10.56 -3.55
C CYS A 283 -18.72 11.27 -4.76
N ASP A 284 -18.73 12.61 -4.81
CA ASP A 284 -18.18 13.35 -5.95
C ASP A 284 -16.67 13.12 -6.09
N PHE A 285 -15.94 13.06 -4.98
CA PHE A 285 -14.51 12.74 -4.96
C PHE A 285 -14.21 11.36 -5.55
N LEU A 286 -15.04 10.38 -5.23
CA LEU A 286 -14.85 8.99 -5.65
C LEU A 286 -15.33 8.73 -7.08
N GLN A 287 -16.36 9.45 -7.53
CA GLN A 287 -17.06 9.13 -8.78
C GLN A 287 -16.67 10.04 -9.94
N LYS A 288 -16.09 11.22 -9.66
CA LYS A 288 -15.73 12.23 -10.67
C LYS A 288 -14.22 12.35 -10.82
N SER A 289 -13.76 13.07 -11.84
CA SER A 289 -12.34 13.44 -11.93
C SER A 289 -11.98 14.46 -10.87
N CYS A 290 -10.69 14.62 -10.58
CA CYS A 290 -10.23 15.66 -9.66
C CYS A 290 -10.65 17.06 -10.09
N HIS A 291 -10.62 17.35 -11.39
CA HIS A 291 -11.05 18.65 -11.90
C HIS A 291 -12.53 18.91 -11.64
N ASP A 292 -13.39 17.91 -11.84
CA ASP A 292 -14.81 18.01 -11.52
C ASP A 292 -15.04 18.15 -10.03
N PHE A 293 -14.39 17.33 -9.20
CA PHE A 293 -14.50 17.39 -7.75
C PHE A 293 -14.11 18.78 -7.22
N ILE A 294 -12.98 19.34 -7.68
CA ILE A 294 -12.54 20.69 -7.32
C ILE A 294 -13.61 21.70 -7.72
N LYS A 295 -14.03 21.72 -9.00
CA LYS A 295 -15.04 22.67 -9.50
C LYS A 295 -16.36 22.59 -8.73
N ILE A 296 -16.85 21.38 -8.46
CA ILE A 296 -18.08 21.15 -7.70
C ILE A 296 -17.94 21.65 -6.26
N THR A 297 -16.83 21.32 -5.60
CA THR A 297 -16.60 21.65 -4.20
C THR A 297 -16.45 23.15 -4.00
N GLU A 298 -15.67 23.82 -4.85
CA GLU A 298 -15.50 25.27 -4.82
C GLU A 298 -16.80 26.03 -5.11
N LYS A 299 -17.62 25.51 -6.04
CA LYS A 299 -18.95 26.08 -6.33
C LYS A 299 -19.90 25.94 -5.14
N ARG A 300 -19.78 24.88 -4.34
CA ARG A 300 -20.56 24.70 -3.10
C ARG A 300 -20.10 25.67 -2.01
N SER A 301 -18.79 25.75 -1.79
CA SER A 301 -18.19 26.76 -0.92
C SER A 301 -16.68 26.84 -1.15
N PRO A 302 -16.09 28.04 -1.23
CA PRO A 302 -14.65 28.23 -1.35
C PRO A 302 -13.85 27.79 -0.11
N THR A 303 -14.52 27.54 1.02
CA THR A 303 -13.89 27.12 2.29
C THR A 303 -13.90 25.60 2.52
N LEU A 304 -14.58 24.83 1.65
CA LEU A 304 -14.58 23.37 1.76
C LEU A 304 -13.20 22.81 1.40
N ASN A 305 -12.79 21.79 2.14
CA ASN A 305 -11.50 21.14 1.92
C ASN A 305 -11.50 20.37 0.59
N ILE A 306 -10.52 20.66 -0.26
CA ILE A 306 -10.25 19.91 -1.50
C ILE A 306 -8.89 19.22 -1.50
N ALA A 307 -8.13 19.31 -0.41
CA ALA A 307 -6.83 18.69 -0.29
C ALA A 307 -6.91 17.15 -0.36
N PRO A 308 -5.98 16.48 -1.03
CA PRO A 308 -4.65 16.97 -1.40
C PRO A 308 -4.61 17.73 -2.73
N PHE A 309 -5.76 18.03 -3.35
CA PHE A 309 -5.73 18.78 -4.60
C PHE A 309 -5.31 20.22 -4.39
N CYS A 310 -4.94 20.83 -5.50
CA CYS A 310 -4.57 22.23 -5.65
C CYS A 310 -5.59 22.98 -6.53
N SER A 311 -5.94 24.20 -6.12
CA SER A 311 -6.77 25.15 -6.86
C SER A 311 -6.39 26.57 -6.50
N LYS A 312 -6.72 27.52 -7.39
CA LYS A 312 -6.42 28.95 -7.26
C LYS A 312 -7.00 29.59 -5.98
N ASN A 313 -8.00 28.95 -5.36
CA ASN A 313 -8.63 29.43 -4.13
C ASN A 313 -7.86 29.03 -2.84
N HIS A 314 -6.76 28.28 -2.94
CA HIS A 314 -5.98 27.81 -1.78
C HIS A 314 -5.24 28.87 -0.98
N ASN A 315 -5.24 30.12 -1.45
CA ASN A 315 -4.67 31.24 -0.72
C ASN A 315 -5.29 31.48 0.68
N HIS A 316 -6.37 30.78 1.02
CA HIS A 316 -7.05 30.85 2.33
C HIS A 316 -6.94 29.56 3.17
N MET A 317 -6.24 28.52 2.69
CA MET A 317 -6.14 27.22 3.37
C MET A 317 -4.78 27.04 4.05
N CYS A 318 -4.81 26.55 5.28
CA CYS A 318 -3.62 26.25 6.06
C CYS A 318 -3.69 24.82 6.59
N TYR A 319 -2.54 24.20 6.83
CA TYR A 319 -2.44 22.90 7.49
C TYR A 319 -1.52 22.97 8.71
N ARG A 320 -1.77 22.08 9.68
CA ARG A 320 -0.88 21.84 10.83
C ARG A 320 -0.43 20.40 10.82
N ILE A 321 0.78 20.18 11.32
CA ILE A 321 1.27 18.85 11.66
C ILE A 321 0.90 18.61 13.12
N PRO A 322 0.30 17.47 13.52
CA PRO A 322 -0.18 17.26 14.89
C PRO A 322 0.87 17.47 15.99
N SER A 323 2.16 17.30 15.67
CA SER A 323 3.30 17.53 16.59
C SER A 323 3.88 18.94 16.52
N SER A 324 3.25 19.87 15.79
CA SER A 324 3.72 21.23 15.59
C SER A 324 2.59 22.24 15.82
N GLU A 325 2.90 23.29 16.58
CA GLU A 325 2.02 24.46 16.68
C GLU A 325 2.11 25.36 15.45
N LYS A 326 3.02 25.06 14.51
CA LYS A 326 3.20 25.86 13.31
C LYS A 326 2.06 25.63 12.32
N LEU A 327 1.53 26.76 11.85
CA LEU A 327 0.58 26.84 10.78
C LEU A 327 1.31 27.01 9.44
N TYR A 328 1.00 26.17 8.47
CA TYR A 328 1.58 26.25 7.13
C TYR A 328 0.51 26.70 6.15
N LYS A 329 0.71 27.88 5.55
CA LYS A 329 -0.17 28.39 4.49
C LYS A 329 0.09 27.63 3.21
N MET A 330 -0.97 27.12 2.57
CA MET A 330 -0.85 26.53 1.24
C MET A 330 -0.53 27.61 0.21
N SER A 331 0.41 27.34 -0.68
CA SER A 331 0.71 28.19 -1.83
C SER A 331 0.66 27.41 -3.14
N ASP A 332 0.39 28.11 -4.25
CA ASP A 332 0.42 27.49 -5.59
C ASP A 332 1.81 26.91 -5.95
N LYS A 333 2.89 27.36 -5.29
CA LYS A 333 4.25 26.84 -5.50
C LYS A 333 4.41 25.43 -4.93
N ASP A 334 3.60 25.09 -3.94
CA ASP A 334 3.54 23.78 -3.30
C ASP A 334 2.66 22.81 -4.09
N CYS A 335 2.23 23.17 -5.30
CA CYS A 335 1.38 22.34 -6.14
C CYS A 335 2.14 21.81 -7.36
N GLU A 336 1.85 20.57 -7.74
CA GLU A 336 2.32 19.94 -8.97
C GLU A 336 1.19 19.23 -9.71
N MET A 337 1.37 19.08 -11.03
CA MET A 337 0.48 18.22 -11.81
C MET A 337 0.98 16.78 -11.71
N ARG A 338 0.50 16.04 -10.71
CA ARG A 338 0.85 14.64 -10.49
C ARG A 338 0.06 13.75 -11.43
N ARG A 339 0.73 12.75 -11.99
CA ARG A 339 0.09 11.69 -12.77
C ARG A 339 -0.86 10.91 -11.87
N VAL A 340 -2.08 10.66 -12.35
CA VAL A 340 -2.97 9.67 -11.73
C VAL A 340 -2.54 8.30 -12.23
N ILE A 341 -1.94 7.52 -11.34
CA ILE A 341 -1.57 6.14 -11.63
C ILE A 341 -2.86 5.31 -11.84
N GLY A 342 -2.76 4.33 -12.74
CA GLY A 342 -3.82 3.41 -13.09
C GLY A 342 -3.95 3.12 -14.58
N ALA A 343 -4.79 2.13 -14.91
CA ALA A 343 -4.91 1.58 -16.26
C ALA A 343 -5.60 2.54 -17.24
N GLY A 344 -4.82 3.45 -17.84
CA GLY A 344 -5.28 4.32 -18.91
C GLY A 344 -4.15 5.17 -19.46
N ILE A 345 -3.56 4.76 -20.59
CA ILE A 345 -2.91 5.70 -21.51
C ILE A 345 -3.99 6.07 -22.52
N ASP A 346 -4.29 7.35 -22.61
CA ASP A 346 -5.22 7.87 -23.61
C ASP A 346 -4.81 7.38 -25.02
N LYS A 347 -5.79 7.04 -25.85
CA LYS A 347 -5.54 6.67 -27.26
C LYS A 347 -4.96 7.85 -28.06
N GLY A 348 -4.93 9.06 -27.49
CA GLY A 348 -4.23 10.26 -27.97
C GLY A 348 -2.97 10.67 -27.19
N GLY A 349 -2.55 9.92 -26.16
CA GLY A 349 -1.32 10.18 -25.40
C GLY A 349 -1.41 11.20 -24.26
N GLU A 350 -2.58 11.79 -23.97
CA GLU A 350 -2.73 12.70 -22.83
C GLU A 350 -2.91 11.91 -21.51
N GLN A 351 -1.92 12.02 -20.63
CA GLN A 351 -1.89 11.29 -19.37
C GLN A 351 -2.79 11.97 -18.32
N ARG A 352 -3.64 11.19 -17.63
CA ARG A 352 -4.47 11.71 -16.52
C ARG A 352 -3.59 12.37 -15.46
N ARG A 353 -3.89 13.64 -15.14
CA ARG A 353 -3.15 14.42 -14.15
C ARG A 353 -4.08 15.18 -13.24
N CYS A 354 -3.66 15.36 -12.00
CA CYS A 354 -4.37 16.17 -11.01
C CYS A 354 -3.43 17.20 -10.41
N PRO A 355 -3.90 18.42 -10.14
CA PRO A 355 -3.15 19.39 -9.37
C PRO A 355 -3.12 18.90 -7.92
N MET A 356 -1.98 18.47 -7.41
CA MET A 356 -1.81 17.92 -6.06
C MET A 356 -0.73 18.68 -5.29
N ILE A 357 -0.85 18.71 -3.97
CA ILE A 357 0.15 19.31 -3.09
C ILE A 357 1.40 18.43 -3.08
N LYS A 358 2.57 19.05 -3.25
CA LYS A 358 3.90 18.46 -3.16
C LYS A 358 4.21 18.06 -1.73
N HIS A 359 4.83 16.90 -1.55
CA HIS A 359 5.39 16.43 -0.27
C HIS A 359 4.42 16.55 0.91
N PHE A 360 3.24 15.96 0.74
CA PHE A 360 2.22 16.04 1.76
C PHE A 360 2.65 15.28 3.02
N PRO A 361 2.66 15.89 4.22
CA PRO A 361 3.06 15.18 5.43
C PRO A 361 2.09 14.04 5.71
N ALA A 362 2.57 12.90 6.22
CA ALA A 362 1.73 11.73 6.47
C ALA A 362 0.59 11.98 7.47
N LYS A 363 0.76 12.98 8.34
CA LYS A 363 -0.26 13.44 9.29
C LYS A 363 -0.43 14.95 9.17
N PHE A 364 -1.66 15.37 8.95
CA PHE A 364 -2.03 16.78 8.86
C PHE A 364 -3.49 16.96 9.23
N GLU A 365 -3.82 18.18 9.59
CA GLU A 365 -5.20 18.65 9.67
C GLU A 365 -5.30 20.00 8.94
N PHE A 366 -6.36 20.16 8.17
CA PHE A 366 -6.67 21.39 7.45
C PHE A 366 -7.63 22.28 8.23
N PHE A 367 -7.45 23.58 8.06
CA PHE A 367 -8.34 24.61 8.58
C PHE A 367 -8.19 25.87 7.72
N SER A 368 -9.17 26.77 7.83
CA SER A 368 -9.06 28.10 7.24
C SER A 368 -7.90 28.83 7.88
N CYS A 369 -7.05 29.45 7.07
CA CYS A 369 -5.99 30.30 7.59
C CYS A 369 -6.62 31.42 8.44
N PRO A 370 -6.05 31.75 9.60
CA PRO A 370 -6.45 32.93 10.34
C PRO A 370 -6.27 34.17 9.45
N PRO A 371 -7.12 35.20 9.62
CA PRO A 371 -6.93 36.47 8.93
C PRO A 371 -5.56 37.05 9.28
N PRO A 372 -4.93 37.80 8.36
CA PRO A 372 -3.64 38.43 8.64
C PRO A 372 -3.74 39.31 9.90
N PRO A 373 -2.69 39.36 10.74
CA PRO A 373 -2.72 40.17 11.95
C PRO A 373 -2.94 41.65 11.58
N GLY A 374 -4.06 42.23 12.02
CA GLY A 374 -4.42 43.63 11.82
C GLY A 374 -5.65 43.91 10.93
N GLY A 375 -6.48 42.90 10.63
CA GLY A 375 -7.75 43.05 9.91
C GLY A 375 -8.96 43.29 10.81
#